data_AF-A0A1B7LDZ2-F1
#
_entry.id   AF-A0A1B7LDZ2-F1
#
_cell.length_a   1.000
_cell.length_b   1.000
_cell.length_c   1.000
_cell.angle_alpha   90.00
_cell.angle_beta   90.00
_cell.angle_gamma   90.00
#
_symmetry.space_group_name_H-M   'P 1'
#
loop_
_entity.id
_entity.type
_entity.pdbx_description
1 polymer ?
#
loop_
_entity_poly.entity_id
_entity_poly.type
_entity_poly.pdbx_seq_one_letter_code
_entity_poly.pdbx_strand_id
1 'polypeptide(L)'
;MGPPQGVILITLSDNLKNIAERIANFIPGERLEVGEVASLWYIARNKLIGLATLEIYLSQAEDVSLRTLIDTGIKKIVIPHIEKIQQLLHREGIEEPNVHRRSNLSLIGRDTGTAKFIQDDEIAISIRETIRLSLLQEYFGMVNSTRSDIMDLCTLIYMEDYGAYRSLIELAKKRGWLILSPAMP
;
A
#
# COMPACT_ATOMS: atom_id res chain seq x y z
N MET A 1 42.48 -4.62 -27.39
CA MET A 1 42.54 -3.14 -27.44
C MET A 1 41.75 -2.64 -26.24
N GLY A 2 42.44 -2.13 -25.20
CA GLY A 2 41.77 -1.54 -24.04
C GLY A 2 41.22 -0.16 -24.39
N PRO A 3 40.12 0.29 -23.76
CA PRO A 3 39.60 1.63 -24.00
C PRO A 3 40.66 2.69 -23.65
N PRO A 4 40.75 3.79 -24.41
CA PRO A 4 41.76 4.81 -24.20
C PRO A 4 41.60 5.44 -22.81
N GLN A 5 42.68 5.42 -22.02
CA GLN A 5 42.74 5.88 -20.62
C GLN A 5 42.21 7.32 -20.42
N GLY A 6 42.24 8.17 -21.45
CA GLY A 6 41.71 9.54 -21.41
C GLY A 6 40.19 9.65 -21.39
N VAL A 7 39.45 8.69 -21.94
CA VAL A 7 37.97 8.72 -21.95
C VAL A 7 37.41 8.42 -20.57
N ILE A 8 38.02 7.47 -19.86
CA ILE A 8 37.61 7.03 -18.50
C ILE A 8 37.81 8.16 -17.47
N LEU A 9 38.91 8.92 -17.57
CA LEU A 9 39.22 10.03 -16.67
C LEU A 9 38.23 11.20 -16.81
N ILE A 10 37.80 11.51 -18.04
CA ILE A 10 36.80 12.56 -18.30
C ILE A 10 35.44 12.15 -17.73
N THR A 11 35.01 10.89 -17.91
CA THR A 11 33.73 10.41 -17.36
C THR A 11 33.72 10.36 -15.83
N LEU A 12 34.84 10.04 -15.19
CA LEU A 12 34.97 10.08 -13.73
C LEU A 12 34.87 11.51 -13.19
N SER A 13 35.51 12.47 -13.87
CA SER A 13 35.47 13.91 -13.53
C SER A 13 34.04 14.45 -13.55
N ASP A 14 33.27 14.10 -14.58
CA ASP A 14 31.92 14.63 -14.77
C ASP A 14 30.93 14.01 -13.78
N ASN A 15 31.08 12.73 -13.46
CA ASN A 15 30.30 12.08 -12.40
C ASN A 15 30.59 12.67 -11.01
N LEU A 16 31.85 12.98 -10.71
CA LEU A 16 32.22 13.60 -9.43
C LEU A 16 31.68 15.03 -9.31
N LYS A 17 31.70 15.82 -10.39
CA LYS A 17 31.07 17.15 -10.42
C LYS A 17 29.57 17.06 -10.18
N ASN A 18 28.89 16.12 -10.82
CA ASN A 18 27.45 15.91 -10.65
C ASN A 18 27.12 15.48 -9.21
N ILE A 19 27.93 14.61 -8.59
CA ILE A 19 27.80 14.24 -7.17
C ILE A 19 28.01 15.48 -6.28
N ALA A 20 29.04 16.28 -6.54
CA ALA A 20 29.34 17.49 -5.76
C ALA A 20 28.22 18.53 -5.87
N GLU A 21 27.67 18.76 -7.07
CA GLU A 21 26.51 19.63 -7.27
C GLU A 21 25.26 19.10 -6.56
N ARG A 22 25.03 17.78 -6.57
CA ARG A 22 23.91 17.15 -5.84
C ARG A 22 24.03 17.25 -4.33
N ILE A 23 25.25 17.28 -3.79
CA ILE A 23 25.54 17.49 -2.37
C ILE A 23 25.42 18.98 -2.03
N ALA A 24 25.96 19.87 -2.87
CA ALA A 24 25.92 21.32 -2.67
C ALA A 24 24.48 21.87 -2.70
N ASN A 25 23.61 21.28 -3.53
CA ASN A 25 22.20 21.63 -3.63
C ASN A 25 21.29 20.75 -2.75
N PHE A 26 21.83 20.03 -1.76
CA PHE A 26 21.01 19.26 -0.84
C PHE A 26 20.32 20.20 0.15
N ILE A 27 18.99 20.26 0.07
CA ILE A 27 18.16 20.93 1.06
C ILE A 27 17.51 19.84 1.93
N PRO A 28 17.84 19.77 3.24
CA PRO A 28 17.21 18.83 4.15
C PRO A 28 15.69 18.94 4.11
N GLY A 29 14.99 17.81 3.97
CA GLY A 29 13.54 17.77 3.90
C GLY A 29 12.93 18.05 2.52
N GLU A 30 13.71 18.29 1.46
CA GLU A 30 13.16 18.34 0.09
C GLU A 30 13.21 16.99 -0.64
N ARG A 31 14.20 16.14 -0.32
CA ARG A 31 14.28 14.78 -0.86
C ARG A 31 13.57 13.80 0.06
N LEU A 32 13.03 12.74 -0.55
CA LEU A 32 12.52 11.60 0.20
C LEU A 32 13.65 10.94 0.99
N GLU A 33 13.47 10.84 2.29
CA GLU A 33 14.34 10.09 3.18
C GLU A 33 14.09 8.59 3.03
N VAL A 34 15.10 7.76 3.31
CA VAL A 34 14.99 6.29 3.14
C VAL A 34 13.81 5.72 3.94
N GLY A 35 13.51 6.30 5.12
CA GLY A 35 12.36 5.90 5.93
C GLY A 35 11.01 6.20 5.27
N GLU A 36 10.89 7.31 4.55
CA GLU A 36 9.69 7.69 3.79
C GLU A 36 9.52 6.79 2.57
N VAL A 37 10.62 6.57 1.82
CA VAL A 37 10.64 5.65 0.68
C VAL A 37 10.22 4.25 1.11
N ALA A 38 10.84 3.71 2.17
CA ALA A 38 10.54 2.39 2.68
C ALA A 38 9.07 2.29 3.12
N SER A 39 8.58 3.28 3.87
CA SER A 39 7.18 3.32 4.33
C SER A 39 6.20 3.26 3.17
N LEU A 40 6.33 4.17 2.20
CA LEU A 40 5.48 4.23 1.03
C LEU A 40 5.52 2.92 0.22
N TRP A 41 6.73 2.43 -0.04
CA TRP A 41 6.94 1.21 -0.81
C TRP A 41 6.29 0.00 -0.12
N TYR A 42 6.44 -0.15 1.19
CA TYR A 42 5.80 -1.24 1.94
C TYR A 42 4.28 -1.09 2.01
N ILE A 43 3.74 0.14 2.13
CA ILE A 43 2.29 0.37 2.13
C ILE A 43 1.70 -0.06 0.79
N ALA A 44 2.27 0.41 -0.32
CA ALA A 44 1.80 0.04 -1.65
C ALA A 44 1.97 -1.46 -1.93
N ARG A 45 3.09 -2.08 -1.53
CA ARG A 45 3.28 -3.54 -1.64
C ARG A 45 2.21 -4.32 -0.86
N ASN A 46 1.94 -3.94 0.39
CA ASN A 46 0.94 -4.64 1.19
C ASN A 46 -0.44 -4.53 0.57
N LYS A 47 -0.81 -3.35 0.07
CA LYS A 47 -2.08 -3.14 -0.63
C LYS A 47 -2.16 -3.94 -1.94
N LEU A 48 -1.08 -4.03 -2.72
CA LEU A 48 -1.02 -4.87 -3.92
C LEU A 48 -1.23 -6.37 -3.62
N ILE A 49 -0.60 -6.88 -2.56
CA ILE A 49 -0.79 -8.27 -2.10
C ILE A 49 -2.23 -8.46 -1.60
N GLY A 50 -2.70 -7.56 -0.73
CA GLY A 50 -4.03 -7.59 -0.16
C GLY A 50 -5.13 -7.53 -1.22
N LEU A 51 -4.91 -6.77 -2.30
CA LEU A 51 -5.86 -6.65 -3.40
C LEU A 51 -6.13 -8.00 -4.09
N ALA A 52 -5.10 -8.82 -4.31
CA ALA A 52 -5.28 -10.17 -4.83
C ALA A 52 -6.13 -11.06 -3.92
N THR A 53 -5.95 -10.92 -2.60
CA THR A 53 -6.73 -11.64 -1.59
C THR A 53 -8.18 -11.14 -1.56
N LEU A 54 -8.39 -9.82 -1.60
CA LEU A 54 -9.72 -9.21 -1.60
C LEU A 54 -10.53 -9.61 -2.84
N GLU A 55 -9.91 -9.81 -3.99
CA GLU A 55 -10.60 -10.30 -5.20
C GLU A 55 -11.11 -11.73 -5.06
N ILE A 56 -10.36 -12.59 -4.38
CA ILE A 56 -10.78 -13.95 -4.04
C ILE A 56 -11.90 -13.87 -3.01
N TYR A 57 -11.77 -13.04 -1.98
CA TYR A 57 -12.82 -12.86 -0.99
C TYR A 57 -14.10 -12.29 -1.59
N LEU A 58 -14.01 -11.38 -2.57
CA LEU A 58 -15.17 -10.86 -3.30
C LEU A 58 -15.87 -11.96 -4.10
N SER A 59 -15.11 -12.86 -4.72
CA SER A 59 -15.69 -13.99 -5.45
C SER A 59 -16.29 -15.03 -4.53
N GLN A 60 -15.74 -15.21 -3.32
CA GLN A 60 -16.18 -16.21 -2.33
C GLN A 60 -17.36 -15.72 -1.49
N ALA A 61 -17.39 -14.46 -1.05
CA ALA A 61 -18.40 -13.93 -0.15
C ALA A 61 -19.84 -14.09 -0.68
N GLU A 62 -20.75 -14.41 0.24
CA GLU A 62 -22.18 -14.64 -0.02
C GLU A 62 -23.05 -13.51 0.55
N ASP A 63 -22.72 -13.00 1.75
CA ASP A 63 -23.40 -11.85 2.34
C ASP A 63 -23.23 -10.61 1.46
N VAL A 64 -24.36 -10.04 1.03
CA VAL A 64 -24.42 -8.91 0.11
C VAL A 64 -23.73 -7.67 0.68
N SER A 65 -23.82 -7.45 1.99
CA SER A 65 -23.21 -6.29 2.65
C SER A 65 -21.69 -6.45 2.71
N LEU A 66 -21.20 -7.65 3.00
CA LEU A 66 -19.77 -7.98 2.99
C LEU A 66 -19.19 -7.84 1.58
N ARG A 67 -19.85 -8.41 0.55
CA ARG A 67 -19.44 -8.24 -0.85
C ARG A 67 -19.36 -6.76 -1.24
N THR A 68 -20.36 -5.97 -0.88
CA THR A 68 -20.41 -4.53 -1.17
C THR A 68 -19.27 -3.79 -0.49
N LEU A 69 -18.97 -4.14 0.77
CA LEU A 69 -17.86 -3.55 1.52
C LEU A 69 -16.51 -3.88 0.87
N ILE A 70 -16.31 -5.14 0.47
CA ILE A 70 -15.08 -5.58 -0.21
C ILE A 70 -14.92 -4.86 -1.57
N ASP A 71 -15.96 -4.87 -2.41
CA ASP A 71 -15.92 -4.23 -3.73
C ASP A 71 -15.66 -2.71 -3.62
N THR A 72 -16.32 -2.05 -2.67
CA THR A 72 -16.11 -0.63 -2.39
C THR A 72 -14.69 -0.38 -1.89
N GLY A 73 -14.20 -1.19 -0.94
CA GLY A 73 -12.84 -1.09 -0.42
C GLY A 73 -11.79 -1.25 -1.52
N ILE A 74 -11.96 -2.21 -2.43
CA ILE A 74 -11.09 -2.39 -3.59
C ILE A 74 -11.08 -1.12 -4.46
N LYS A 75 -12.26 -0.67 -4.90
CA LYS A 75 -12.41 0.38 -5.93
C LYS A 75 -12.14 1.79 -5.42
N LYS A 76 -12.47 2.07 -4.16
CA LYS A 76 -12.45 3.42 -3.60
C LYS A 76 -11.28 3.67 -2.66
N ILE A 77 -10.64 2.63 -2.15
CA ILE A 77 -9.58 2.76 -1.15
C ILE A 77 -8.29 2.12 -1.67
N VAL A 78 -8.28 0.79 -1.84
CA VAL A 78 -7.05 0.02 -2.11
C VAL A 78 -6.40 0.44 -3.44
N ILE A 79 -7.13 0.46 -4.55
CA ILE A 79 -6.57 0.83 -5.86
C ILE A 79 -6.12 2.30 -5.86
N PRO A 80 -6.95 3.29 -5.47
CA PRO A 80 -6.52 4.69 -5.42
C PRO A 80 -5.29 4.92 -4.53
N HIS A 81 -5.16 4.21 -3.40
CA HIS A 81 -3.98 4.31 -2.54
C HIS A 81 -2.71 3.82 -3.23
N ILE A 82 -2.78 2.67 -3.91
CA ILE A 82 -1.66 2.13 -4.69
C ILE A 82 -1.24 3.15 -5.75
N GLU A 83 -2.19 3.66 -6.53
CA GLU A 83 -1.91 4.61 -7.62
C GLU A 83 -1.28 5.90 -7.11
N LYS A 84 -1.82 6.50 -6.03
CA LYS A 84 -1.26 7.72 -5.42
C LYS A 84 0.20 7.51 -4.99
N ILE A 85 0.51 6.39 -4.34
CA ILE A 85 1.87 6.08 -3.90
C ILE A 85 2.79 5.83 -5.09
N GLN A 86 2.37 5.01 -6.06
CA GLN A 86 3.19 4.70 -7.24
C GLN A 86 3.50 5.96 -8.05
N GLN A 87 2.51 6.84 -8.25
CA GLN A 87 2.72 8.13 -8.91
C GLN A 87 3.71 9.03 -8.17
N LEU A 88 3.64 9.04 -6.83
CA LEU A 88 4.58 9.81 -6.01
C LEU A 88 6.01 9.24 -6.14
N LEU A 89 6.19 7.94 -5.93
CA LEU A 89 7.51 7.30 -6.05
C LEU A 89 8.11 7.49 -7.45
N HIS A 90 7.29 7.32 -8.49
CA HIS A 90 7.71 7.52 -9.88
C HIS A 90 8.16 8.96 -10.15
N ARG A 91 7.41 9.96 -9.67
CA ARG A 91 7.76 11.39 -9.78
C ARG A 91 9.10 11.70 -9.11
N GLU A 92 9.42 10.99 -8.04
CA GLU A 92 10.66 11.14 -7.27
C GLU A 92 11.82 10.29 -7.83
N GLY A 93 11.60 9.57 -8.95
CA GLY A 93 12.60 8.74 -9.60
C GLY A 93 12.91 7.44 -8.86
N ILE A 94 11.99 6.98 -8.02
CA ILE A 94 12.12 5.77 -7.22
C ILE A 94 11.26 4.66 -7.84
N GLU A 95 11.82 3.46 -7.93
CA GLU A 95 11.10 2.29 -8.41
C GLU A 95 9.95 1.94 -7.46
N GLU A 96 8.74 1.96 -7.99
CA GLU A 96 7.53 1.60 -7.26
C GLU A 96 7.36 0.09 -7.12
N PRO A 97 6.67 -0.41 -6.06
CA PRO A 97 6.39 -1.83 -5.96
C PRO A 97 5.44 -2.25 -7.09
N ASN A 98 5.80 -3.35 -7.77
CA ASN A 98 4.99 -3.97 -8.81
C ASN A 98 4.91 -5.49 -8.56
N VAL A 99 3.77 -6.08 -8.91
CA VAL A 99 3.58 -7.54 -8.91
C VAL A 99 3.51 -7.99 -10.35
N HIS A 100 4.49 -8.79 -10.81
CA HIS A 100 4.67 -9.19 -12.23
C HIS A 100 3.42 -9.69 -12.97
N ARG A 101 2.39 -10.17 -12.24
CA ARG A 101 1.12 -10.67 -12.81
C ARG A 101 -0.06 -9.71 -12.69
N ARG A 102 0.17 -8.47 -12.26
CA ARG A 102 -0.88 -7.45 -12.06
C ARG A 102 -0.49 -6.13 -12.73
N SER A 103 -0.38 -6.17 -14.05
CA SER A 103 -0.14 -4.98 -14.87
C SER A 103 -1.35 -4.06 -14.99
N ASN A 104 -2.57 -4.56 -14.70
CA ASN A 104 -3.80 -3.78 -14.77
C ASN A 104 -4.59 -3.86 -13.46
N LEU A 105 -4.62 -2.76 -12.70
CA LEU A 105 -5.39 -2.63 -11.46
C LEU A 105 -6.92 -2.58 -11.71
N SER A 106 -7.37 -2.28 -12.94
CA SER A 106 -8.79 -2.16 -13.28
C SER A 106 -9.51 -3.51 -13.39
N LEU A 107 -8.78 -4.61 -13.50
CA LEU A 107 -9.36 -5.95 -13.50
C LEU A 107 -9.62 -6.33 -12.04
N ILE A 108 -10.91 -6.38 -11.66
CA ILE A 108 -11.37 -6.71 -10.32
C ILE A 108 -12.21 -7.99 -10.39
N GLY A 109 -11.93 -8.93 -9.49
CA GLY A 109 -12.63 -10.20 -9.38
C GLY A 109 -11.85 -11.31 -10.07
N ARG A 110 -11.33 -12.24 -9.28
CA ARG A 110 -10.78 -13.49 -9.81
C ARG A 110 -11.91 -14.49 -9.93
N ASP A 111 -12.01 -15.14 -11.09
CA ASP A 111 -12.91 -16.28 -11.24
C ASP A 111 -12.33 -17.46 -10.44
N THR A 112 -13.04 -17.85 -9.38
CA THR A 112 -12.73 -19.03 -8.57
C THR A 112 -13.58 -20.24 -8.96
N GLY A 113 -14.31 -20.14 -10.07
CA GLY A 113 -15.35 -21.09 -10.46
C GLY A 113 -16.52 -21.06 -9.48
N THR A 114 -17.26 -22.17 -9.44
CA THR A 114 -18.46 -22.33 -8.60
C THR A 114 -18.16 -22.80 -7.17
N ALA A 115 -16.91 -23.16 -6.87
CA ALA A 115 -16.54 -23.67 -5.55
C ALA A 115 -16.51 -22.53 -4.52
N LYS A 116 -17.28 -22.71 -3.44
CA LYS A 116 -17.34 -21.83 -2.27
C LYS A 116 -16.78 -22.57 -1.07
N PHE A 117 -15.66 -22.12 -0.54
CA PHE A 117 -14.94 -22.83 0.53
C PHE A 117 -14.42 -21.93 1.64
N ILE A 118 -14.58 -20.61 1.51
CA ILE A 118 -14.27 -19.64 2.58
C ILE A 118 -15.58 -19.00 3.01
N GLN A 119 -15.91 -19.09 4.30
CA GLN A 119 -17.15 -18.56 4.86
C GLN A 119 -17.06 -17.04 5.10
N ASP A 120 -18.20 -16.36 5.14
CA ASP A 120 -18.26 -14.90 5.27
C ASP A 120 -17.63 -14.38 6.58
N ASP A 121 -17.78 -15.12 7.68
CA ASP A 121 -17.16 -14.79 8.96
C ASP A 121 -15.63 -14.92 8.90
N GLU A 122 -15.11 -15.99 8.28
CA GLU A 122 -13.68 -16.19 8.05
C GLU A 122 -13.09 -15.06 7.17
N ILE A 123 -13.82 -14.68 6.12
CA ILE A 123 -13.46 -13.56 5.24
C ILE A 123 -13.42 -12.26 6.05
N ALA A 124 -14.50 -11.95 6.79
CA ALA A 124 -14.59 -10.71 7.55
C ALA A 124 -13.50 -10.61 8.62
N ILE A 125 -13.21 -11.70 9.34
CA ILE A 125 -12.14 -11.77 10.33
C ILE A 125 -10.77 -11.54 9.68
N SER A 126 -10.48 -12.22 8.56
CA SER A 126 -9.21 -12.11 7.86
C SER A 126 -8.96 -10.69 7.33
N ILE A 127 -9.97 -10.07 6.71
CA ILE A 127 -9.89 -8.68 6.24
C ILE A 127 -9.68 -7.73 7.42
N ARG A 128 -10.41 -7.92 8.53
CA ARG A 128 -10.28 -7.08 9.73
C ARG A 128 -8.85 -7.07 10.26
N GLU A 129 -8.24 -8.25 10.39
CA GLU A 129 -6.86 -8.35 10.87
C GLU A 129 -5.84 -7.79 9.88
N THR A 130 -6.07 -7.97 8.57
CA THR A 130 -5.23 -7.38 7.53
C THR A 130 -5.24 -5.86 7.58
N ILE A 131 -6.43 -5.25 7.73
CA ILE A 131 -6.54 -3.79 7.86
C ILE A 131 -5.90 -3.33 9.18
N ARG A 132 -6.09 -4.05 10.29
CA ARG A 132 -5.46 -3.72 11.58
C ARG A 132 -3.94 -3.63 11.48
N LEU A 133 -3.31 -4.58 10.79
CA LEU A 133 -1.85 -4.56 10.55
C LEU A 133 -1.43 -3.43 9.60
N SER A 134 -2.26 -3.14 8.59
CA SER A 134 -2.00 -2.04 7.64
C SER A 134 -2.02 -0.68 8.34
N LEU A 135 -2.99 -0.45 9.22
CA LEU A 135 -3.09 0.78 10.04
C LEU A 135 -1.83 1.04 10.87
N LEU A 136 -1.22 -0.01 11.43
CA LEU A 136 0.02 0.11 12.18
C LEU A 136 1.19 0.53 11.27
N GLN A 137 1.25 -0.03 10.06
CA GLN A 137 2.29 0.31 9.10
C GLN A 137 2.13 1.74 8.57
N GLU A 138 0.91 2.16 8.28
CA GLU A 138 0.58 3.53 7.86
C GLU A 138 0.90 4.54 8.96
N TYR A 139 0.66 4.17 10.23
CA TYR A 139 1.09 4.96 11.37
C TYR A 139 2.61 5.12 11.43
N PHE A 140 3.38 4.06 11.19
CA PHE A 140 4.83 4.19 11.07
C PHE A 140 5.25 5.09 9.90
N GLY A 141 4.53 5.04 8.77
CA GLY A 141 4.70 5.98 7.67
C GLY A 141 4.56 7.44 8.10
N MET A 142 3.50 7.75 8.86
CA MET A 142 3.25 9.11 9.38
C MET A 142 4.40 9.58 10.29
N VAL A 143 4.77 8.80 11.31
CA VAL A 143 5.74 9.24 12.32
C VAL A 143 7.19 9.26 11.82
N ASN A 144 7.50 8.50 10.76
CA ASN A 144 8.82 8.51 10.13
C ASN A 144 8.95 9.57 9.02
N SER A 145 7.88 10.30 8.71
CA SER A 145 7.89 11.34 7.67
C SER A 145 8.44 12.66 8.21
N THR A 146 9.36 13.24 7.45
CA THR A 146 9.90 14.60 7.66
C THR A 146 9.29 15.59 6.67
N ARG A 147 8.92 15.12 5.48
CA ARG A 147 8.17 15.86 4.47
C ARG A 147 6.67 15.86 4.77
N SER A 148 6.06 17.05 4.74
CA SER A 148 4.64 17.22 5.05
C SER A 148 3.73 16.53 4.03
N ASP A 149 4.07 16.55 2.75
CA ASP A 149 3.25 15.91 1.70
C ASP A 149 3.19 14.38 1.86
N ILE A 150 4.27 13.77 2.37
CA ILE A 150 4.31 12.33 2.67
C ILE A 150 3.50 12.01 3.92
N MET A 151 3.62 12.84 4.95
CA MET A 151 2.81 12.73 6.17
C MET A 151 1.32 12.86 5.85
N ASP A 152 0.93 13.83 5.02
CA ASP A 152 -0.45 14.07 4.59
C ASP A 152 -0.99 12.87 3.80
N LEU A 153 -0.19 12.31 2.88
CA LEU A 153 -0.56 11.12 2.13
C LEU A 153 -0.76 9.90 3.05
N CYS A 154 0.16 9.66 3.99
CA CYS A 154 0.03 8.55 4.94
C CYS A 154 -1.19 8.74 5.86
N THR A 155 -1.46 9.98 6.27
CA THR A 155 -2.63 10.34 7.10
C THR A 155 -3.93 10.10 6.35
N LEU A 156 -4.02 10.52 5.09
CA LEU A 156 -5.18 10.26 4.23
C LEU A 156 -5.45 8.76 4.13
N ILE A 157 -4.41 7.99 3.80
CA ILE A 157 -4.50 6.53 3.67
C ILE A 157 -4.99 5.89 4.96
N TYR A 158 -4.38 6.27 6.09
CA TYR A 158 -4.75 5.76 7.41
C TYR A 158 -6.22 6.03 7.73
N MET A 159 -6.71 7.25 7.46
CA MET A 159 -8.08 7.63 7.79
C MET A 159 -9.11 6.91 6.92
N GLU A 160 -8.82 6.71 5.63
CA GLU A 160 -9.69 5.94 4.73
C GLU A 160 -9.72 4.44 5.13
N ASP A 161 -8.56 3.82 5.38
CA ASP A 161 -8.46 2.44 5.85
C ASP A 161 -9.13 2.26 7.23
N TYR A 162 -9.00 3.23 8.14
CA TYR A 162 -9.67 3.21 9.45
C TYR A 162 -11.20 3.30 9.32
N GLY A 163 -11.69 4.09 8.36
CA GLY A 163 -13.12 4.13 8.03
C GLY A 163 -13.65 2.78 7.54
N ALA A 164 -12.88 2.09 6.69
CA ALA A 164 -13.21 0.73 6.25
C ALA A 164 -13.17 -0.28 7.40
N TYR A 165 -12.15 -0.20 8.26
CA TYR A 165 -12.01 -1.02 9.46
C TYR A 165 -13.25 -0.92 10.36
N ARG A 166 -13.68 0.31 10.66
CA ARG A 166 -14.87 0.57 11.48
C ARG A 166 -16.13 0.00 10.82
N SER A 167 -16.31 0.20 9.52
CA SER A 167 -17.46 -0.31 8.78
C SER A 167 -17.54 -1.84 8.85
N LEU A 168 -16.40 -2.52 8.75
CA LEU A 168 -16.32 -3.97 8.86
C LEU A 168 -16.63 -4.47 10.27
N ILE A 169 -16.14 -3.79 11.31
CA ILE A 169 -16.51 -4.11 12.70
C ILE A 169 -18.01 -4.01 12.91
N GLU A 170 -18.64 -2.93 12.44
CA GLU A 170 -20.09 -2.74 12.60
C GLU A 170 -20.90 -3.81 11.83
N LEU A 171 -20.44 -4.23 10.65
CA LEU A 171 -21.03 -5.36 9.95
C LEU A 171 -20.87 -6.67 10.74
N ALA A 172 -19.66 -6.96 11.20
CA ALA A 172 -19.37 -8.17 11.97
C ALA A 172 -20.17 -8.24 13.28
N LYS A 173 -20.39 -7.10 13.96
CA LYS A 173 -21.30 -7.01 15.12
C LYS A 173 -22.71 -7.42 14.77
N LYS A 174 -23.27 -6.84 13.70
CA LYS A 174 -24.65 -7.11 13.25
C LYS A 174 -24.86 -8.56 12.84
N ARG A 175 -23.82 -9.25 12.39
CA ARG A 175 -23.85 -10.63 11.92
C ARG A 175 -23.41 -11.65 12.96
N GLY A 176 -22.92 -11.22 14.11
CA GLY A 176 -22.41 -12.12 15.15
C GLY A 176 -21.07 -12.77 14.81
N TRP A 177 -20.27 -12.18 13.91
CA TRP A 177 -18.97 -12.71 13.47
C TRP A 177 -17.79 -12.27 14.34
N LEU A 178 -18.04 -11.42 15.34
CA LEU A 178 -16.98 -10.96 16.22
C LEU A 178 -16.52 -12.07 17.16
N ILE A 179 -15.24 -12.39 17.08
CA ILE A 179 -14.53 -13.09 18.14
C ILE A 179 -14.24 -12.08 19.25
N LEU A 180 -15.02 -12.16 20.33
CA LEU A 180 -14.90 -11.26 21.46
C LEU A 180 -13.71 -11.65 22.34
N SER A 181 -12.93 -10.65 22.76
CA SER A 181 -12.00 -10.80 23.87
C SER A 181 -12.76 -10.96 25.19
N PRO A 182 -12.12 -11.48 26.25
CA PRO A 182 -12.72 -11.50 27.58
C PRO A 182 -13.24 -10.11 27.97
N ALA A 183 -14.49 -10.05 28.41
CA ALA A 183 -15.06 -8.81 28.93
C ALA A 183 -14.50 -8.53 30.33
N MET A 184 -14.22 -7.26 30.62
CA MET A 184 -14.01 -6.83 32.00
C MET A 184 -15.35 -6.91 32.75
N PRO A 185 -15.35 -7.34 34.02
CA PRO A 185 -16.56 -7.37 34.86
C PRO A 185 -17.14 -5.98 35.13
#